data_AF-A0A7C7UZN2-F1
#
_entry.id   AF-A0A7C7UZN2-F1
#
_cell.length_a   1.000
_cell.length_b   1.000
_cell.length_c   1.000
_cell.angle_alpha   90.00
_cell.angle_beta   90.00
_cell.angle_gamma   90.00
#
_symmetry.space_group_name_H-M   'P 1'
#
loop_
_entity.id
_entity.type
_entity.pdbx_description
1 polymer ?
#
loop_
_entity_poly.entity_id
_entity_poly.type
_entity_poly.pdbx_seq_one_letter_code
_entity_poly.pdbx_strand_id
1 'polypeptide(L)'
;MNPEAIQTRSLFSELKPGDRIEVEHTVTVGIRQWAIRTRGEVVCTERRRHGLHWRRNVDDKVFSDVIVLRRPDGELTTVTLDEFTALRRIEEGG
;
A
#
# COMPACT_ATOMS: atom_id res chain seq x y z
N MET A 1 -15.98 -1.25 -8.86
CA MET A 1 -14.71 -0.95 -8.16
C MET A 1 -15.05 -0.38 -6.80
N ASN A 2 -14.38 -0.83 -5.75
CA ASN A 2 -14.52 -0.26 -4.40
C ASN A 2 -14.11 1.24 -4.44
N PRO A 3 -14.96 2.19 -4.02
CA PRO A 3 -14.63 3.62 -4.02
C PRO A 3 -13.36 3.92 -3.20
N GLU A 4 -13.11 3.19 -2.11
CA GLU A 4 -11.89 3.36 -1.30
C GLU A 4 -10.62 2.95 -2.06
N ALA A 5 -10.70 1.92 -2.90
CA ALA A 5 -9.59 1.48 -3.74
C ALA A 5 -9.26 2.52 -4.82
N ILE A 6 -10.27 3.21 -5.37
CA ILE A 6 -10.06 4.30 -6.33
C ILE A 6 -9.36 5.48 -5.64
N GLN A 7 -9.85 5.89 -4.46
CA GLN A 7 -9.24 6.96 -3.67
C GLN A 7 -7.78 6.64 -3.31
N THR A 8 -7.52 5.41 -2.89
CA THR A 8 -6.18 4.92 -2.56
C THR A 8 -5.23 5.01 -3.74
N ARG A 9 -5.66 4.62 -4.95
CA ARG A 9 -4.81 4.71 -6.15
C ARG A 9 -4.53 6.15 -6.57
N SER A 10 -5.51 7.04 -6.44
CA SER A 10 -5.31 8.47 -6.67
C SER A 10 -4.30 9.03 -5.69
N LEU A 11 -4.46 8.74 -4.39
CA LEU A 11 -3.55 9.22 -3.36
C LEU A 11 -2.13 8.69 -3.55
N PHE A 12 -1.99 7.39 -3.86
CA PHE A 12 -0.69 6.76 -4.15
C PHE A 12 0.07 7.48 -5.27
N SER A 13 -0.65 7.87 -6.33
CA SER A 13 -0.04 8.57 -7.48
C SER A 13 0.48 9.96 -7.14
N GLU A 14 0.02 10.54 -6.03
CA GLU A 14 0.44 11.85 -5.55
C GLU A 14 1.47 11.80 -4.41
N LEU A 15 1.78 10.61 -3.87
CA LEU A 15 2.72 10.48 -2.76
C LEU A 15 4.14 10.86 -3.17
N LYS A 16 4.81 11.61 -2.30
CA LYS A 16 6.21 12.01 -2.45
C LYS A 16 7.05 11.50 -1.28
N PRO A 17 8.36 11.26 -1.50
CA PRO A 17 9.29 11.06 -0.40
C PRO A 17 9.18 12.20 0.62
N GLY A 18 9.08 11.86 1.90
CA GLY A 18 8.85 12.80 3.01
C GLY A 18 7.38 12.95 3.43
N ASP A 19 6.41 12.51 2.61
CA ASP A 19 5.00 12.53 3.00
C ASP A 19 4.76 11.55 4.16
N ARG A 20 3.99 11.96 5.16
CA ARG A 20 3.59 11.05 6.24
C ARG A 20 2.22 10.48 5.96
N ILE A 21 2.11 9.16 6.07
CA ILE A 21 0.87 8.45 5.80
C ILE A 21 0.55 7.43 6.89
N GLU A 22 -0.74 7.16 7.03
CA GLU A 22 -1.27 5.97 7.68
C GLU A 22 -1.80 5.03 6.60
N VAL A 23 -1.39 3.77 6.69
CA VAL A 23 -1.88 2.68 5.85
C VAL A 23 -2.70 1.75 6.73
N GLU A 24 -3.95 1.54 6.37
CA GLU A 24 -4.83 0.56 6.99
C GLU A 24 -5.00 -0.61 6.03
N HIS A 25 -4.61 -1.80 6.46
CA HIS A 25 -4.73 -3.02 5.69
C HIS A 25 -5.66 -4.00 6.41
N THR A 26 -6.67 -4.46 5.71
CA THR A 26 -7.64 -5.41 6.26
C THR A 26 -7.18 -6.84 6.01
N VAL A 27 -6.87 -7.56 7.08
CA VAL A 27 -6.50 -8.97 7.04
C VAL A 27 -7.73 -9.84 7.29
N THR A 28 -7.98 -10.77 6.38
CA THR A 28 -9.07 -11.76 6.50
C THR A 28 -8.49 -13.16 6.65
N VAL A 29 -8.83 -13.85 7.74
CA VAL A 29 -8.44 -15.24 8.00
C VAL A 29 -9.69 -16.04 8.37
N GLY A 30 -10.16 -16.87 7.44
CA GLY A 30 -11.41 -17.60 7.57
C GLY A 30 -12.60 -16.65 7.72
N ILE A 31 -13.33 -16.76 8.84
CA ILE A 31 -14.47 -15.88 9.18
C ILE A 31 -14.06 -14.63 9.97
N ARG A 32 -12.77 -14.49 10.31
CA ARG A 32 -12.28 -13.36 11.11
C ARG A 32 -11.64 -12.34 10.20
N GLN A 33 -11.93 -11.07 10.49
CA GLN A 33 -11.38 -9.94 9.78
C GLN A 33 -10.89 -8.90 10.80
N TRP A 34 -9.69 -8.37 10.61
CA TRP A 34 -9.16 -7.29 11.44
C TRP A 34 -8.33 -6.32 10.60
N ALA A 35 -8.30 -5.06 11.01
CA ALA A 35 -7.50 -4.03 10.36
C ALA A 35 -6.16 -3.85 11.09
N ILE A 36 -5.07 -3.76 10.34
CA ILE A 36 -3.74 -3.42 10.83
C ILE A 36 -3.40 -2.02 10.32
N ARG A 37 -2.96 -1.14 11.22
CA ARG A 37 -2.55 0.22 10.88
C ARG A 37 -1.03 0.36 10.97
N THR A 38 -0.43 0.88 9.91
CA THR A 38 0.99 1.19 9.84
C THR A 38 1.14 2.68 9.53
N ARG A 39 1.90 3.38 10.37
CA ARG A 39 2.22 4.80 10.17
C ARG A 39 3.69 4.94 9.86
N GLY A 40 4.02 5.86 8.95
CA GLY A 40 5.40 6.15 8.61
C GLY A 40 5.54 7.29 7.61
N GLU A 41 6.79 7.68 7.41
CA GLU A 41 7.21 8.59 6.35
C GLU A 41 7.46 7.79 5.07
N VAL A 42 6.92 8.26 3.94
CA VAL A 42 7.18 7.69 2.62
C VAL A 42 8.63 7.93 2.26
N VAL A 43 9.37 6.86 2.01
CA VAL A 43 10.74 6.91 1.51
C VAL A 43 10.72 6.90 -0.02
N CYS A 44 9.94 6.00 -0.61
CA CYS A 44 9.70 5.95 -2.04
C CYS A 44 8.44 5.14 -2.36
N THR A 45 7.95 5.28 -3.59
CA THR A 45 6.92 4.45 -4.18
C THR A 45 7.49 3.73 -5.40
N GLU A 46 7.11 2.47 -5.57
CA GLU A 46 7.60 1.62 -6.66
C GLU A 46 6.43 0.87 -7.29
N ARG A 47 6.44 0.77 -8.63
CA ARG A 47 5.53 -0.12 -9.36
C ARG A 47 6.30 -1.32 -9.85
N ARG A 48 6.27 -2.42 -9.09
CA ARG A 48 7.06 -3.62 -9.37
C ARG A 48 6.30 -4.56 -10.28
N ARG A 49 6.98 -5.04 -11.34
CA ARG A 49 6.45 -6.09 -12.22
C ARG A 49 6.73 -7.45 -11.58
N HIS A 50 5.69 -8.25 -11.39
CA HIS A 50 5.81 -9.62 -10.93
C HIS A 50 5.54 -10.60 -12.08
N GLY A 51 6.32 -11.67 -12.15
CA GLY A 51 6.03 -12.81 -13.03
C GLY A 51 5.08 -13.76 -12.33
N LEU A 52 4.05 -14.26 -13.03
CA LEU A 52 3.19 -15.31 -12.51
C LEU A 52 3.95 -16.65 -12.51
N HIS A 53 3.94 -17.36 -11.37
CA HIS A 53 4.56 -18.69 -11.22
C HIS A 53 3.88 -19.79 -12.05
N TRP A 54 2.73 -19.52 -12.66
CA TRP A 54 1.98 -20.48 -13.47
C TRP A 54 1.54 -19.84 -14.80
N ARG A 55 1.77 -20.55 -15.92
CA ARG A 55 1.47 -20.09 -17.29
C ARG A 55 -0.03 -19.91 -17.53
N ARG A 56 -0.61 -18.77 -17.13
CA ARG A 56 -1.86 -18.25 -17.71
C ARG A 56 -1.49 -17.06 -18.58
N ASN A 57 -1.60 -17.24 -19.89
CA ASN A 57 -1.42 -16.22 -20.93
C ASN A 57 -0.02 -15.53 -20.94
N VAL A 58 0.62 -15.49 -22.11
CA VAL A 58 2.01 -15.02 -22.26
C VAL A 58 2.17 -13.50 -22.04
N ASP A 59 1.05 -12.78 -21.94
CA ASP A 59 0.99 -11.32 -21.89
C ASP A 59 0.41 -10.74 -20.58
N ASP A 60 0.21 -11.57 -19.55
CA ASP A 60 -0.38 -11.09 -18.30
C ASP A 60 0.68 -10.37 -17.43
N LYS A 61 0.85 -9.07 -17.70
CA LYS A 61 1.77 -8.20 -16.94
C LYS A 61 1.11 -7.82 -15.61
N VAL A 62 1.40 -8.58 -14.56
CA VAL A 62 0.97 -8.23 -13.21
C VAL A 62 1.94 -7.21 -12.61
N PHE A 63 1.40 -6.08 -12.17
CA PHE A 63 2.14 -5.06 -11.45
C PHE A 63 1.57 -4.93 -10.04
N SER A 64 2.46 -4.72 -9.07
CA SER A 64 2.11 -4.40 -7.69
C SER A 64 2.63 -3.00 -7.38
N ASP A 65 1.74 -2.16 -6.85
CA ASP A 65 2.10 -0.84 -6.35
C ASP A 65 2.61 -1.02 -4.90
N VAL A 66 3.80 -0.48 -4.63
CA VAL A 66 4.54 -0.70 -3.38
C VAL A 66 4.94 0.65 -2.79
N ILE A 67 4.80 0.79 -1.47
CA ILE A 67 5.25 1.94 -0.70
C ILE A 67 6.32 1.47 0.28
N VAL A 68 7.48 2.11 0.27
CA VAL A 68 8.49 1.94 1.32
C VAL A 68 8.28 3.03 2.36
N LEU A 69 8.03 2.62 3.60
CA LEU A 69 7.78 3.49 4.73
C LEU A 69 8.92 3.39 5.74
N ARG A 70 9.35 4.54 6.25
CA ARG A 70 10.17 4.64 7.46
C ARG A 70 9.25 4.83 8.65
N ARG A 71 9.29 3.89 9.58
CA ARG A 71 8.52 3.97 10.83
C ARG A 71 9.14 4.97 11.81
N PRO A 72 8.42 5.41 12.86
CA PRO A 72 8.95 6.38 13.83
C PRO A 72 10.21 5.92 14.58
N ASP A 73 10.43 4.61 14.69
CA ASP A 73 11.63 3.99 15.27
C ASP A 73 12.81 3.89 14.28
N GLY A 74 12.62 4.36 13.05
CA GLY A 74 13.59 4.28 11.97
C GLY A 74 13.54 2.99 11.14
N GLU A 75 12.66 2.04 11.47
CA GLU A 75 12.55 0.77 10.76
C GLU A 75 12.04 0.94 9.31
N LEU A 76 12.73 0.25 8.40
CA LEU A 76 12.37 -0.08 7.01
C LEU A 76 11.15 -0.98 6.89
N THR A 77 9.95 -0.50 6.55
CA THR A 77 8.83 -1.40 6.20
C THR A 77 8.32 -1.17 4.78
N THR A 78 7.81 -2.23 4.16
CA THR A 78 7.31 -2.21 2.78
C THR A 78 5.86 -2.64 2.77
N VAL A 79 4.99 -1.84 2.14
CA VAL A 79 3.56 -2.11 2.02
C VAL A 79 3.19 -2.26 0.56
N THR A 80 2.61 -3.41 0.21
CA THR A 80 2.02 -3.64 -1.11
C THR A 80 0.54 -3.26 -1.09
N LEU A 81 0.09 -2.48 -2.06
CA LEU A 81 -1.30 -2.04 -2.15
C LEU A 81 -2.17 -3.10 -2.84
N ASP A 82 -3.36 -3.31 -2.28
CA ASP A 82 -4.43 -4.11 -2.87
C ASP A 82 -5.81 -3.44 -2.64
N GLU A 83 -6.88 -4.15 -3.00
CA GLU A 83 -8.27 -3.67 -2.88
C GLU A 83 -8.80 -3.55 -1.44
N PHE A 84 -8.06 -4.06 -0.46
CA PHE A 84 -8.35 -4.04 0.97
C PHE A 84 -7.44 -3.08 1.75
N THR A 85 -6.70 -2.25 1.02
CA THR A 85 -5.77 -1.28 1.56
C THR A 85 -6.35 0.13 1.43
N ALA A 86 -6.37 0.87 2.54
CA ALA A 86 -6.79 2.26 2.59
C ALA A 86 -5.60 3.15 2.98
N LEU A 87 -5.38 4.23 2.23
CA LEU A 87 -4.32 5.20 2.49
C LEU A 87 -4.90 6.52 2.98
N ARG A 88 -4.27 7.11 4.00
CA ARG A 88 -4.59 8.44 4.53
C ARG A 88 -3.30 9.24 4.74
N ARG A 89 -3.24 10.48 4.26
CA ARG A 89 -2.18 11.41 4.68
C ARG A 89 -2.42 11.82 6.12
N ILE A 90 -1.36 11.95 6.89
CA ILE A 90 -1.41 12.44 8.26
C ILE A 90 -0.53 13.69 8.35
N GLU A 91 -1.11 14.79 8.79
CA GLU A 91 -0.35 15.98 9.17
C GLU A 91 0.12 15.80 10.61
N GLU A 92 1.36 16.19 10.91
CA GLU A 92 1.83 16.19 12.28
C GLU A 92 1.22 17.39 13.01
N GLY A 93 0.17 17.16 13.82
CA GLY A 93 -0.44 18.20 14.64
C GLY A 93 -1.70 17.75 15.37
N GLY A 94 -1.53 17.27 16.61
CA GLY A 94 -2.59 16.95 17.58
C GLY A 94 -2.15 15.95 18.62
#